data_AF-A0AAW5ZQU6-F1
#
_entry.id   AF-A0AAW5ZQU6-F1
#
_cell.length_a   1.000
_cell.length_b   1.000
_cell.length_c   1.000
_cell.angle_alpha   90.00
_cell.angle_beta   90.00
_cell.angle_gamma   90.00
#
_symmetry.space_group_name_H-M   'P 1'
#
loop_
_entity.id
_entity.type
_entity.pdbx_description
1 polymer ?
#
loop_
_entity_poly.entity_id
_entity_poly.type
_entity_poly.pdbx_seq_one_letter_code
_entity_poly.pdbx_strand_id
1 'polypeptide(L)'
;CEKVIVVTHSMGGLVGRALVHPDIGGMHDKVLGVVHGVQPSIGAATGYKRMRCGFEDPGLGISTYKASVGAKVCGNMGAEVTAVLANSPGGLQLLPSEAYGNGWLRVMHRGRTLRSLPQTGDPYEEIYKLQDRWYGLIRPEWINPAGQKEATLTRVHQYLNDAKAFHRDIEQTYHDQSYAHYGADNGRPAWRNVTWEINERATVGNIDALRIVTDTQQGALDVADATASRIRVRLLPADGPGDQTVPLFSADHQLRSGKLKGLFRQTGYEHQASYQDERALCSTLYSLVRIAQTMQWSSQ
;
A
#
# COMPACT_ATOMS: atom_id res chain seq x y z
N CYS A 1 -32.24 15.72 3.15
CA CYS A 1 -30.97 15.46 3.88
C CYS A 1 -30.05 16.66 3.71
N GLU A 2 -29.72 17.35 4.78
CA GLU A 2 -28.86 18.56 4.74
C GLU A 2 -27.37 18.22 4.65
N LYS A 3 -26.96 17.15 5.33
CA LYS A 3 -25.58 16.65 5.37
C LYS A 3 -25.56 15.12 5.39
N VAL A 4 -24.40 14.52 5.10
CA VAL A 4 -24.13 13.09 5.23
C VAL A 4 -22.90 12.83 6.11
N ILE A 5 -22.86 11.69 6.80
CA ILE A 5 -21.63 11.20 7.46
C ILE A 5 -21.05 10.10 6.58
N VAL A 6 -19.76 10.18 6.29
CA VAL A 6 -19.06 9.21 5.44
C VAL A 6 -18.30 8.23 6.32
N VAL A 7 -18.54 6.93 6.12
CA VAL A 7 -17.75 5.87 6.77
C VAL A 7 -16.97 5.15 5.69
N THR A 8 -15.67 5.02 5.89
CA THR A 8 -14.76 4.46 4.90
C THR A 8 -14.05 3.22 5.43
N HIS A 9 -13.64 2.36 4.50
CA HIS A 9 -12.77 1.21 4.75
C HIS A 9 -11.58 1.27 3.81
N SER A 10 -10.38 0.99 4.32
CA SER A 10 -9.14 0.86 3.52
C SER A 10 -8.89 2.10 2.65
N MET A 11 -8.58 1.91 1.35
CA MET A 11 -8.38 2.98 0.37
C MET A 11 -9.62 3.82 0.12
N GLY A 12 -10.82 3.37 0.54
CA GLY A 12 -12.00 4.23 0.57
C GLY A 12 -11.79 5.48 1.42
N GLY A 13 -10.85 5.44 2.38
CA GLY A 13 -10.43 6.63 3.12
C GLY A 13 -9.70 7.67 2.28
N LEU A 14 -8.91 7.25 1.27
CA LEU A 14 -8.30 8.15 0.30
C LEU A 14 -9.37 8.82 -0.57
N VAL A 15 -10.38 8.05 -0.98
CA VAL A 15 -11.57 8.58 -1.67
C VAL A 15 -12.34 9.55 -0.77
N GLY A 16 -12.48 9.25 0.52
CA GLY A 16 -13.12 10.15 1.50
C GLY A 16 -12.38 11.49 1.63
N ARG A 17 -11.05 11.49 1.55
CA ARG A 17 -10.23 12.72 1.54
C ARG A 17 -10.40 13.49 0.24
N ALA A 18 -10.38 12.80 -0.90
CA ALA A 18 -10.63 13.41 -2.21
C ALA A 18 -12.04 14.01 -2.32
N LEU A 19 -13.06 13.35 -1.76
CA LEU A 19 -14.45 13.80 -1.72
C LEU A 19 -14.58 15.19 -1.07
N VAL A 20 -13.85 15.43 0.02
CA VAL A 20 -13.88 16.71 0.75
C VAL A 20 -12.80 17.69 0.30
N HIS A 21 -11.91 17.29 -0.60
CA HIS A 21 -10.91 18.18 -1.20
C HIS A 21 -11.61 19.26 -2.06
N PRO A 22 -11.28 20.55 -1.91
CA PRO A 22 -11.98 21.64 -2.60
C PRO A 22 -11.95 21.51 -4.12
N ASP A 23 -10.80 21.14 -4.69
CA ASP A 23 -10.61 21.07 -6.14
C ASP A 23 -10.95 19.70 -6.77
N ILE A 24 -11.27 18.68 -5.98
CA ILE A 24 -11.58 17.33 -6.49
C ILE A 24 -13.07 17.04 -6.31
N GLY A 25 -13.51 16.85 -5.06
CA GLY A 25 -14.91 16.54 -4.77
C GLY A 25 -15.74 17.76 -4.38
N GLY A 26 -15.15 18.76 -3.71
CA GLY A 26 -15.84 19.97 -3.27
C GLY A 26 -16.98 19.72 -2.29
N MET A 27 -17.08 18.54 -1.66
CA MET A 27 -18.22 18.15 -0.82
C MET A 27 -18.04 18.46 0.67
N HIS A 28 -17.06 19.30 1.04
CA HIS A 28 -16.80 19.65 2.44
C HIS A 28 -18.09 20.15 3.14
N ASP A 29 -18.87 20.99 2.46
CA ASP A 29 -20.13 21.52 3.02
C ASP A 29 -21.33 20.57 2.89
N LYS A 30 -21.18 19.40 2.29
CA LYS A 30 -22.23 18.37 2.24
C LYS A 30 -21.94 17.20 3.18
N VAL A 31 -20.69 17.04 3.57
CA VAL A 31 -20.25 16.08 4.57
C VAL A 31 -20.33 16.74 5.96
N LEU A 32 -20.86 16.03 6.95
CA LEU A 32 -20.86 16.46 8.35
C LEU A 32 -19.61 15.99 9.07
N GLY A 33 -19.06 14.85 8.65
CA GLY A 33 -17.85 14.24 9.19
C GLY A 33 -17.49 12.96 8.47
N VAL A 34 -16.27 12.48 8.72
CA VAL A 34 -15.73 11.27 8.10
C VAL A 34 -15.16 10.34 9.15
N VAL A 35 -15.47 9.05 9.06
CA VAL A 35 -14.83 7.99 9.84
C VAL A 35 -13.94 7.16 8.92
N HIS A 36 -12.65 7.12 9.21
CA HIS A 36 -11.63 6.39 8.47
C HIS A 36 -11.29 5.06 9.15
N GLY A 37 -11.70 3.95 8.54
CA GLY A 37 -11.33 2.62 9.01
C GLY A 37 -10.15 2.06 8.22
N VAL A 38 -9.09 1.65 8.94
CA VAL A 38 -7.91 0.95 8.39
C VAL A 38 -7.28 1.61 7.15
N GLN A 39 -7.25 2.94 7.09
CA GLN A 39 -6.77 3.67 5.92
C GLN A 39 -5.24 3.55 5.72
N PRO A 40 -4.75 3.17 4.53
CA PRO A 40 -3.34 3.32 4.15
C PRO A 40 -3.02 4.78 3.83
N SER A 41 -2.92 5.62 4.86
CA SER A 41 -3.01 7.08 4.68
C SER A 41 -1.90 7.71 3.84
N ILE A 42 -0.76 7.03 3.70
CA ILE A 42 0.38 7.40 2.85
C ILE A 42 0.83 6.22 1.96
N GLY A 43 -0.10 5.31 1.65
CA GLY A 43 0.18 4.08 0.90
C GLY A 43 0.71 2.94 1.78
N ALA A 44 1.02 1.79 1.18
CA ALA A 44 1.51 0.61 1.87
C ALA A 44 2.53 -0.16 1.02
N ALA A 45 3.71 -0.45 1.57
CA ALA A 45 4.75 -1.20 0.83
C ALA A 45 4.33 -2.65 0.51
N THR A 46 3.28 -3.16 1.16
CA THR A 46 2.56 -4.37 0.77
C THR A 46 2.13 -4.36 -0.71
N GLY A 47 1.83 -3.19 -1.30
CA GLY A 47 1.55 -3.05 -2.73
C GLY A 47 2.72 -3.49 -3.60
N TYR A 48 3.95 -3.06 -3.27
CA TYR A 48 5.17 -3.54 -3.94
C TYR A 48 5.31 -5.06 -3.80
N LYS A 49 5.16 -5.58 -2.57
CA LYS A 49 5.27 -7.02 -2.31
C LYS A 49 4.28 -7.80 -3.17
N ARG A 50 3.03 -7.37 -3.27
CA ARG A 50 1.99 -8.07 -4.03
C ARG A 50 2.23 -8.04 -5.53
N MET A 51 2.66 -6.90 -6.07
CA MET A 51 3.02 -6.81 -7.50
C MET A 51 4.25 -7.66 -7.83
N ARG A 52 5.24 -7.77 -6.93
CA ARG A 52 6.44 -8.58 -7.16
C ARG A 52 6.29 -10.07 -6.82
N CYS A 53 5.39 -10.42 -5.92
CA CYS A 53 5.38 -11.75 -5.28
C CYS A 53 3.98 -12.36 -5.12
N GLY A 54 2.93 -11.73 -5.64
CA GLY A 54 1.55 -12.19 -5.47
C GLY A 54 0.98 -11.92 -4.07
N PHE A 55 -0.31 -12.21 -3.90
CA PHE A 55 -0.95 -12.21 -2.58
C PHE A 55 -0.45 -13.38 -1.73
N GLU A 56 -0.56 -13.24 -0.40
CA GLU A 56 -0.24 -14.30 0.55
C GLU A 56 -1.19 -15.48 0.32
N ASP A 57 -0.67 -16.61 -0.16
CA ASP A 57 -1.37 -17.90 -0.08
C ASP A 57 -1.24 -18.39 1.38
N PRO A 58 -2.34 -18.57 2.12
CA PRO A 58 -2.27 -19.08 3.50
C PRO A 58 -1.74 -20.53 3.58
N GLY A 59 -1.50 -21.20 2.45
CA GLY A 59 -0.98 -22.55 2.41
C GLY A 59 -2.06 -23.60 2.77
N LEU A 60 -1.88 -24.81 2.23
CA LEU A 60 -2.74 -25.99 2.38
C LEU A 60 -2.73 -26.61 3.81
N GLY A 61 -2.79 -25.80 4.86
CA GLY A 61 -2.69 -26.28 6.24
C GLY A 61 -3.55 -25.56 7.29
N ILE A 62 -4.28 -24.51 6.92
CA ILE A 62 -5.19 -23.81 7.83
C ILE A 62 -6.59 -23.83 7.22
N SER A 63 -7.49 -24.59 7.84
CA SER A 63 -8.92 -24.67 7.50
C SER A 63 -9.66 -23.38 7.83
N THR A 64 -9.31 -22.27 7.18
CA THR A 64 -10.09 -21.04 7.27
C THR A 64 -10.58 -20.68 5.88
N TYR A 65 -11.85 -20.99 5.63
CA TYR A 65 -12.65 -20.56 4.49
C TYR A 65 -12.85 -19.03 4.47
N LYS A 66 -11.77 -18.25 4.48
CA LYS A 66 -11.74 -16.81 4.17
C LYS A 66 -10.37 -16.46 3.59
N ALA A 67 -9.98 -17.14 2.51
CA ALA A 67 -8.90 -16.67 1.64
C ALA A 67 -9.16 -15.19 1.30
N SER A 68 -8.14 -14.35 1.45
CA SER A 68 -8.26 -12.90 1.24
C SER A 68 -8.94 -12.63 -0.10
N VAL A 69 -9.98 -11.78 -0.11
CA VAL A 69 -10.72 -11.46 -1.35
C VAL A 69 -9.76 -10.94 -2.43
N GLY A 70 -8.68 -10.26 -2.03
CA GLY A 70 -7.61 -9.83 -2.93
C GLY A 70 -6.86 -10.97 -3.63
N ALA A 71 -6.51 -12.07 -2.93
CA ALA A 71 -5.87 -13.23 -3.54
C ALA A 71 -6.76 -13.91 -4.59
N LYS A 72 -8.08 -13.95 -4.34
CA LYS A 72 -9.06 -14.53 -5.28
C LYS A 72 -9.25 -13.69 -6.55
N VAL A 73 -9.02 -12.37 -6.48
CA VAL A 73 -9.28 -11.43 -7.58
C VAL A 73 -8.02 -11.12 -8.39
N CYS A 74 -6.88 -10.96 -7.72
CA CYS A 74 -5.64 -10.47 -8.36
C CYS A 74 -4.58 -11.57 -8.56
N GLY A 75 -4.77 -12.77 -7.99
CA GLY A 75 -3.85 -13.89 -8.15
C GLY A 75 -2.81 -14.03 -7.03
N ASN A 76 -2.13 -15.17 -7.02
CA ASN A 76 -1.10 -15.52 -6.04
C ASN A 76 0.34 -15.45 -6.62
N MET A 77 0.48 -14.98 -7.86
CA MET A 77 1.75 -14.71 -8.52
C MET A 77 1.92 -13.23 -8.86
N GLY A 78 3.16 -12.74 -8.83
CA GLY A 78 3.49 -11.34 -9.13
C GLY A 78 3.05 -10.88 -10.52
N ALA A 79 3.16 -11.74 -11.55
CA ALA A 79 2.73 -11.37 -12.90
C ALA A 79 1.22 -11.17 -12.99
N GLU A 80 0.42 -12.00 -12.30
CA GLU A 80 -1.04 -11.88 -12.26
C GLU A 80 -1.47 -10.57 -11.60
N VAL A 81 -0.89 -10.26 -10.44
CA VAL A 81 -1.20 -9.03 -9.71
C VAL A 81 -0.74 -7.81 -10.50
N THR A 82 0.45 -7.85 -11.10
CA THR A 82 1.00 -6.74 -11.89
C THR A 82 0.16 -6.47 -13.13
N ALA A 83 -0.31 -7.50 -13.83
CA ALA A 83 -1.17 -7.33 -15.00
C ALA A 83 -2.44 -6.53 -14.70
N VAL A 84 -3.01 -6.69 -13.49
CA VAL A 84 -4.19 -5.94 -13.05
C VAL A 84 -3.80 -4.57 -12.49
N LEU A 85 -2.90 -4.53 -11.49
CA LEU A 85 -2.63 -3.30 -10.75
C LEU A 85 -1.87 -2.27 -11.58
N ALA A 86 -0.93 -2.67 -12.45
CA ALA A 86 -0.22 -1.71 -13.30
C ALA A 86 -1.16 -0.96 -14.26
N ASN A 87 -2.29 -1.57 -14.63
CA ASN A 87 -3.30 -0.98 -15.49
C ASN A 87 -4.47 -0.33 -14.72
N SER A 88 -4.36 -0.20 -13.39
CA SER A 88 -5.40 0.37 -12.54
C SER A 88 -4.87 1.59 -11.77
N PRO A 89 -5.31 2.82 -12.11
CA PRO A 89 -4.92 4.02 -11.37
C PRO A 89 -5.20 3.91 -9.86
N GLY A 90 -6.38 3.42 -9.48
CA GLY A 90 -6.72 3.19 -8.07
C GLY A 90 -5.89 2.11 -7.40
N GLY A 91 -5.47 1.08 -8.15
CA GLY A 91 -4.54 0.05 -7.65
C GLY A 91 -3.16 0.62 -7.34
N LEU A 92 -2.63 1.49 -8.22
CA LEU A 92 -1.33 2.14 -8.03
C LEU A 92 -1.34 3.19 -6.92
N GLN A 93 -2.49 3.78 -6.59
CA GLN A 93 -2.66 4.67 -5.43
C GLN A 93 -2.53 3.96 -4.08
N LEU A 94 -2.44 2.62 -4.05
CA LEU A 94 -2.05 1.89 -2.82
C LEU A 94 -0.56 2.05 -2.51
N LEU A 95 0.28 2.27 -3.53
CA LEU A 95 1.73 2.27 -3.37
C LEU A 95 2.18 3.42 -2.44
N PRO A 96 3.29 3.26 -1.69
CA PRO A 96 3.85 4.32 -0.86
C PRO A 96 3.96 5.67 -1.61
N SER A 97 3.45 6.75 -1.01
CA SER A 97 3.63 8.10 -1.53
C SER A 97 4.99 8.68 -1.14
N GLU A 98 5.30 9.91 -1.59
CA GLU A 98 6.49 10.64 -1.13
C GLU A 98 6.49 10.84 0.39
N ALA A 99 5.31 11.04 1.00
CA ALA A 99 5.14 11.16 2.45
C ALA A 99 5.45 9.87 3.23
N TYR A 100 5.53 8.71 2.56
CA TYR A 100 6.04 7.47 3.16
C TYR A 100 7.54 7.55 3.48
N GLY A 101 8.26 8.45 2.82
CA GLY A 101 9.66 8.75 3.10
C GLY A 101 10.65 7.77 2.49
N ASN A 102 11.90 7.94 2.89
CA ASN A 102 13.05 7.26 2.30
C ASN A 102 13.33 5.87 2.89
N GLY A 103 13.99 5.04 2.09
CA GLY A 103 14.65 3.80 2.54
C GLY A 103 13.75 2.65 2.95
N TRP A 104 12.50 2.61 2.45
CA TRP A 104 11.59 1.50 2.71
C TRP A 104 11.81 0.30 1.79
N LEU A 105 12.38 0.47 0.59
CA LEU A 105 12.84 -0.63 -0.25
C LEU A 105 14.34 -0.85 -0.05
N ARG A 106 14.74 -2.07 0.32
CA ARG A 106 16.12 -2.40 0.69
C ARG A 106 16.64 -3.62 -0.05
N VAL A 107 17.93 -3.60 -0.34
CA VAL A 107 18.70 -4.79 -0.73
C VAL A 107 19.75 -5.02 0.34
N MET A 108 19.76 -6.22 0.93
CA MET A 108 20.64 -6.59 2.02
C MET A 108 21.52 -7.79 1.66
N HIS A 109 22.73 -7.81 2.22
CA HIS A 109 23.66 -8.93 2.14
C HIS A 109 24.48 -9.00 3.43
N ARG A 110 24.49 -10.17 4.10
CA ARG A 110 25.22 -10.39 5.36
C ARG A 110 24.93 -9.33 6.44
N GLY A 111 23.65 -9.03 6.63
CA GLY A 111 23.17 -8.02 7.59
C GLY A 111 23.47 -6.56 7.22
N ARG A 112 24.13 -6.29 6.08
CA ARG A 112 24.43 -4.93 5.61
C ARG A 112 23.46 -4.51 4.51
N THR A 113 22.97 -3.28 4.60
CA THR A 113 22.17 -2.65 3.55
C THR A 113 23.09 -2.20 2.41
N LEU A 114 22.93 -2.80 1.24
CA LEU A 114 23.66 -2.43 0.02
C LEU A 114 22.94 -1.36 -0.79
N ARG A 115 21.60 -1.35 -0.76
CA ARG A 115 20.73 -0.34 -1.38
C ARG A 115 19.57 -0.02 -0.47
N SER A 116 19.17 1.25 -0.44
CA SER A 116 18.02 1.76 0.30
C SER A 116 17.34 2.82 -0.55
N LEU A 117 16.06 2.64 -0.87
CA LEU A 117 15.27 3.50 -1.76
C LEU A 117 13.90 3.83 -1.13
N PRO A 118 13.29 4.98 -1.46
CA PRO A 118 13.87 6.08 -2.22
C PRO A 118 15.00 6.76 -1.41
N GLN A 119 15.89 7.46 -2.10
CA GLN A 119 16.99 8.25 -1.54
C GLN A 119 16.67 9.74 -1.53
N THR A 120 15.92 10.21 -2.52
CA THR A 120 15.63 11.63 -2.75
C THR A 120 14.17 12.00 -2.46
N GLY A 121 13.40 11.08 -1.88
CA GLY A 121 12.00 11.27 -1.52
C GLY A 121 11.02 10.90 -2.62
N ASP A 122 11.47 10.41 -3.78
CA ASP A 122 10.61 10.15 -4.95
C ASP A 122 10.54 8.65 -5.29
N PRO A 123 9.63 7.88 -4.65
CA PRO A 123 9.50 6.46 -4.94
C PRO A 123 8.99 6.20 -6.37
N TYR A 124 8.39 7.17 -7.05
CA TYR A 124 7.87 6.99 -8.41
C TYR A 124 9.00 6.83 -9.41
N GLU A 125 9.99 7.71 -9.37
CA GLU A 125 11.16 7.61 -10.24
C GLU A 125 12.17 6.57 -9.73
N GLU A 126 12.39 6.52 -8.41
CA GLU A 126 13.45 5.71 -7.83
C GLU A 126 13.08 4.24 -7.65
N ILE A 127 11.79 3.88 -7.73
CA ILE A 127 11.31 2.50 -7.51
C ILE A 127 10.30 2.07 -8.57
N TYR A 128 9.25 2.88 -8.80
CA TYR A 128 8.08 2.42 -9.58
C TYR A 128 8.36 2.37 -11.08
N LYS A 129 9.00 3.41 -11.61
CA LYS A 129 9.38 3.52 -13.02
C LYS A 129 10.77 2.98 -13.32
N LEU A 130 11.50 2.52 -12.30
CA LEU A 130 12.86 1.99 -12.43
C LEU A 130 12.86 0.67 -13.21
N GLN A 131 13.36 0.70 -14.46
CA GLN A 131 13.36 -0.46 -15.37
C GLN A 131 14.63 -1.31 -15.29
N ASP A 132 15.80 -0.67 -15.19
CA ASP A 132 17.10 -1.35 -15.38
C ASP A 132 17.67 -2.03 -14.13
N ARG A 133 16.84 -2.19 -13.08
CA ARG A 133 17.25 -2.78 -11.81
C ARG A 133 16.28 -3.90 -11.43
N TRP A 134 16.82 -5.06 -11.08
CA TRP A 134 16.04 -6.25 -10.75
C TRP A 134 15.10 -6.08 -9.52
N TYR A 135 15.39 -5.10 -8.68
CA TYR A 135 14.57 -4.71 -7.52
C TYR A 135 13.57 -3.58 -7.83
N GLY A 136 13.45 -3.10 -9.07
CA GLY A 136 12.38 -2.16 -9.48
C GLY A 136 10.98 -2.77 -9.31
N LEU A 137 9.93 -1.95 -9.26
CA LEU A 137 8.56 -2.47 -9.09
C LEU A 137 8.02 -3.14 -10.36
N ILE A 138 8.05 -2.43 -11.48
CA ILE A 138 7.36 -2.81 -12.70
C ILE A 138 8.29 -3.64 -13.59
N ARG A 139 7.80 -4.82 -13.97
CA ARG A 139 8.40 -5.66 -15.02
C ARG A 139 7.58 -5.52 -16.31
N PRO A 140 8.10 -4.92 -17.39
CA PRO A 140 7.36 -4.70 -18.64
C PRO A 140 6.60 -5.91 -19.16
N GLU A 141 7.23 -7.08 -19.10
CA GLU A 141 6.70 -8.36 -19.54
C GLU A 141 5.48 -8.84 -18.74
N TRP A 142 5.20 -8.26 -17.56
CA TRP A 142 4.05 -8.62 -16.71
C TRP A 142 2.86 -7.69 -16.89
N ILE A 143 3.03 -6.52 -17.52
CA ILE A 143 1.99 -5.49 -17.59
C ILE A 143 0.86 -5.91 -18.53
N ASN A 144 1.18 -6.65 -19.59
CA ASN A 144 0.26 -6.89 -20.70
C ASN A 144 0.34 -8.33 -21.23
N PRO A 145 -0.04 -9.33 -20.41
CA PRO A 145 -0.04 -10.73 -20.83
C PRO A 145 -1.00 -11.00 -22.00
N ALA A 146 -2.01 -10.15 -22.19
CA ALA A 146 -3.01 -10.27 -23.26
C ALA A 146 -2.61 -9.60 -24.58
N GLY A 147 -1.44 -8.93 -24.65
CA GLY A 147 -0.98 -8.23 -25.87
C GLY A 147 -1.90 -7.09 -26.32
N GLN A 148 -2.65 -6.47 -25.41
CA GLN A 148 -3.54 -5.36 -25.73
C GLN A 148 -2.76 -4.11 -26.12
N LYS A 149 -3.05 -3.51 -27.27
CA LYS A 149 -2.28 -2.38 -27.83
C LYS A 149 -2.13 -1.19 -26.86
N GLU A 150 -3.15 -0.91 -26.07
CA GLU A 150 -3.20 0.26 -25.20
C GLU A 150 -2.52 0.06 -23.84
N ALA A 151 -2.25 -1.18 -23.43
CA ALA A 151 -1.62 -1.51 -22.14
C ALA A 151 -0.09 -1.46 -22.27
N THR A 152 0.44 -0.23 -22.39
CA THR A 152 1.87 0.03 -22.60
C THR A 152 2.57 0.48 -21.33
N LEU A 153 3.90 0.31 -21.27
CA LEU A 153 4.72 0.84 -20.17
C LEU A 153 4.55 2.37 -20.03
N THR A 154 4.45 3.10 -21.15
CA THR A 154 4.20 4.55 -21.16
C THR A 154 2.89 4.90 -20.46
N ARG A 155 1.82 4.13 -20.69
CA ARG A 155 0.53 4.34 -20.00
C ARG A 155 0.63 4.06 -18.50
N VAL A 156 1.36 3.01 -18.10
CA VAL A 156 1.63 2.72 -16.69
C VAL A 156 2.39 3.88 -16.04
N HIS A 157 3.39 4.45 -16.72
CA HIS A 157 4.11 5.63 -16.23
C HIS A 157 3.19 6.85 -16.08
N GLN A 158 2.22 7.03 -16.98
CA GLN A 158 1.21 8.07 -16.84
C GLN A 158 0.32 7.82 -15.61
N TYR A 159 -0.15 6.60 -15.39
CA TYR A 159 -0.92 6.27 -14.18
C TYR A 159 -0.12 6.46 -12.90
N LEU A 160 1.18 6.20 -12.91
CA LEU A 160 2.07 6.51 -11.79
C LEU A 160 2.20 8.03 -11.58
N ASN A 161 2.22 8.85 -12.64
CA ASN A 161 2.16 10.31 -12.52
C ASN A 161 0.83 10.78 -11.93
N ASP A 162 -0.29 10.21 -12.38
CA ASP A 162 -1.62 10.55 -11.89
C ASP A 162 -1.76 10.17 -10.40
N ALA A 163 -1.25 8.99 -10.01
CA ALA A 163 -1.19 8.57 -8.60
C ALA A 163 -0.29 9.49 -7.77
N LYS A 164 0.83 9.98 -8.31
CA LYS A 164 1.71 10.96 -7.67
C LYS A 164 1.00 12.28 -7.41
N ALA A 165 0.34 12.82 -8.43
CA ALA A 165 -0.45 14.05 -8.32
C ALA A 165 -1.55 13.87 -7.26
N PHE A 166 -2.34 12.81 -7.38
CA PHE A 166 -3.41 12.51 -6.44
C PHE A 166 -2.92 12.42 -4.99
N HIS A 167 -1.81 11.71 -4.74
CA HIS A 167 -1.24 11.61 -3.39
C HIS A 167 -0.83 12.96 -2.80
N ARG A 168 -0.28 13.86 -3.61
CA ARG A 168 0.08 15.22 -3.18
C ARG A 168 -1.15 16.04 -2.88
N ASP A 169 -2.14 16.02 -3.76
CA ASP A 169 -3.36 16.82 -3.62
C ASP A 169 -4.09 16.48 -2.32
N ILE A 170 -4.26 15.19 -2.01
CA ILE A 170 -5.01 14.79 -0.81
C ILE A 170 -4.18 14.76 0.47
N GLU A 171 -2.85 14.93 0.41
CA GLU A 171 -1.91 14.60 1.49
C GLU A 171 -2.34 15.18 2.86
N GLN A 172 -2.71 16.46 2.85
CA GLN A 172 -3.10 17.22 4.04
C GLN A 172 -4.61 17.39 4.20
N THR A 173 -5.39 16.79 3.31
CA THR A 173 -6.84 16.92 3.27
C THR A 173 -7.49 15.91 4.19
N TYR A 174 -8.21 16.42 5.19
CA TYR A 174 -9.13 15.70 6.05
C TYR A 174 -10.30 16.64 6.35
N HIS A 175 -11.50 16.10 6.55
CA HIS A 175 -12.65 16.88 7.01
C HIS A 175 -12.42 17.37 8.45
N ASP A 176 -12.95 18.54 8.82
CA ASP A 176 -12.77 19.10 10.17
C ASP A 176 -13.29 18.20 11.30
N GLN A 177 -14.26 17.35 10.99
CA GLN A 177 -14.82 16.31 11.85
C GLN A 177 -14.39 14.90 11.41
N SER A 178 -13.08 14.68 11.27
CA SER A 178 -12.53 13.38 10.91
C SER A 178 -12.14 12.56 12.14
N TYR A 179 -12.52 11.29 12.15
CA TYR A 179 -12.14 10.29 13.15
C TYR A 179 -11.54 9.09 12.44
N ALA A 180 -10.65 8.35 13.12
CA ALA A 180 -10.03 7.18 12.49
C ALA A 180 -9.79 6.03 13.48
N HIS A 181 -9.82 4.80 12.97
CA HIS A 181 -9.37 3.60 13.67
C HIS A 181 -8.48 2.74 12.76
N TYR A 182 -7.49 2.06 13.33
CA TYR A 182 -6.59 1.18 12.58
C TYR A 182 -5.86 0.15 13.45
N GLY A 183 -5.41 -0.92 12.79
CA GLY A 183 -4.61 -1.99 13.38
C GLY A 183 -3.15 -1.59 13.62
N ALA A 184 -2.65 -1.93 14.80
CA ALA A 184 -1.32 -1.66 15.31
C ALA A 184 -0.72 -2.93 15.94
N ASP A 185 -0.94 -4.09 15.31
CA ASP A 185 -0.72 -5.39 15.92
C ASP A 185 0.58 -6.05 15.42
N ASN A 186 1.44 -6.48 16.34
CA ASN A 186 2.63 -7.28 16.02
C ASN A 186 2.28 -8.70 15.58
N GLY A 187 1.13 -9.24 16.01
CA GLY A 187 0.59 -10.52 15.57
C GLY A 187 -0.02 -10.49 14.17
N ARG A 188 -0.11 -9.31 13.55
CA ARG A 188 -0.62 -9.11 12.18
C ARG A 188 0.32 -8.22 11.38
N PRO A 189 1.58 -8.66 11.20
CA PRO A 189 2.60 -7.81 10.60
C PRO A 189 2.25 -7.46 9.15
N ALA A 190 2.64 -6.27 8.73
CA ALA A 190 2.57 -5.80 7.35
C ALA A 190 3.95 -5.32 6.91
N TRP A 191 4.20 -5.29 5.61
CA TRP A 191 5.46 -4.78 5.07
C TRP A 191 5.54 -3.27 5.30
N ARG A 192 6.23 -2.88 6.38
CA ARG A 192 6.65 -1.48 6.57
C ARG A 192 7.79 -1.20 5.61
N ASN A 193 8.79 -2.08 5.57
CA ASN A 193 9.85 -2.07 4.59
C ASN A 193 9.73 -3.34 3.72
N VAL A 194 10.17 -3.23 2.48
CA VAL A 194 10.40 -4.38 1.59
C VAL A 194 11.90 -4.60 1.51
N THR A 195 12.34 -5.80 1.89
CA THR A 195 13.76 -6.14 1.89
C THR A 195 14.01 -7.35 1.01
N TRP A 196 14.84 -7.18 -0.02
CA TRP A 196 15.45 -8.27 -0.76
C TRP A 196 16.77 -8.67 -0.11
N GLU A 197 16.90 -9.94 0.27
CA GLU A 197 18.09 -10.52 0.87
C GLU A 197 18.84 -11.37 -0.16
N ILE A 198 20.10 -11.01 -0.40
CA ILE A 198 21.03 -11.79 -1.21
C ILE A 198 21.60 -12.92 -0.36
N ASN A 199 21.69 -14.12 -0.94
CA ASN A 199 22.28 -15.29 -0.29
C ASN A 199 23.66 -14.98 0.28
N GLU A 200 23.88 -15.30 1.56
CA GLU A 200 25.11 -14.95 2.29
C GLU A 200 26.39 -15.54 1.70
N ARG A 201 26.29 -16.68 0.99
CA ARG A 201 27.45 -17.33 0.37
C ARG A 201 27.83 -16.70 -0.97
N ALA A 202 27.01 -15.81 -1.51
CA ALA A 202 27.30 -15.15 -2.77
C ALA A 202 28.45 -14.15 -2.62
N THR A 203 29.29 -14.07 -3.66
CA THR A 203 30.18 -12.94 -3.87
C THR A 203 29.41 -11.91 -4.67
N VAL A 204 29.26 -10.71 -4.14
CA VAL A 204 28.42 -9.67 -4.73
C VAL A 204 29.30 -8.48 -5.11
N GLY A 205 29.36 -8.20 -6.41
CA GLY A 205 29.96 -6.98 -6.94
C GLY A 205 28.94 -5.84 -6.96
N ASN A 206 28.79 -5.18 -8.12
CA ASN A 206 27.80 -4.13 -8.28
C ASN A 206 26.38 -4.71 -8.39
N ILE A 207 25.58 -4.61 -7.33
CA ILE A 207 24.19 -5.12 -7.29
C ILE A 207 23.27 -4.51 -8.34
N ASP A 208 23.59 -3.30 -8.82
CA ASP A 208 22.80 -2.58 -9.79
C ASP A 208 23.01 -3.12 -11.22
N ALA A 209 24.13 -3.82 -11.46
CA ALA A 209 24.47 -4.45 -12.73
C ALA A 209 23.83 -5.84 -12.89
N LEU A 210 23.27 -6.40 -11.82
CA LEU A 210 22.62 -7.72 -11.84
C LEU A 210 21.34 -7.68 -12.68
N ARG A 211 21.05 -8.80 -13.36
CA ARG A 211 19.84 -9.02 -14.16
C ARG A 211 19.14 -10.28 -13.72
N ILE A 212 17.81 -10.28 -13.79
CA ILE A 212 16.98 -11.45 -13.44
C ILE A 212 17.25 -12.55 -14.47
N VAL A 213 17.60 -13.74 -13.99
CA VAL A 213 17.73 -14.95 -14.80
C VAL A 213 16.47 -15.80 -14.67
N THR A 214 15.99 -15.99 -13.44
CA THR A 214 14.71 -16.67 -13.16
C THR A 214 13.97 -15.96 -12.03
N ASP A 215 12.65 -15.95 -12.13
CA ASP A 215 11.74 -15.36 -11.12
C ASP A 215 10.61 -16.36 -10.84
N THR A 216 10.47 -16.76 -9.57
CA THR A 216 9.36 -17.61 -9.13
C THR A 216 8.02 -16.89 -9.10
N GLN A 217 8.03 -15.56 -9.23
CA GLN A 217 6.90 -14.65 -9.05
C GLN A 217 6.30 -14.69 -7.65
N GLN A 218 7.00 -15.30 -6.69
CA GLN A 218 6.60 -15.50 -5.30
C GLN A 218 7.73 -15.14 -4.32
N GLY A 219 8.59 -14.20 -4.73
CA GLY A 219 9.60 -13.62 -3.83
C GLY A 219 10.92 -14.37 -3.78
N ALA A 220 11.18 -15.32 -4.69
CA ALA A 220 12.51 -15.89 -4.90
C ALA A 220 12.99 -15.66 -6.34
N LEU A 221 14.21 -15.15 -6.48
CA LEU A 221 14.86 -14.79 -7.74
C LEU A 221 16.23 -15.44 -7.84
N ASP A 222 16.65 -15.79 -9.04
CA ASP A 222 18.08 -15.86 -9.35
C ASP A 222 18.45 -14.67 -10.24
N VAL A 223 19.50 -13.96 -9.87
CA VAL A 223 20.08 -12.85 -10.63
C VAL A 223 21.52 -13.16 -10.99
N ALA A 224 22.03 -12.61 -12.08
CA ALA A 224 23.42 -12.79 -12.49
C ALA A 224 24.00 -11.49 -13.03
N ASP A 225 25.34 -11.35 -12.96
CA ASP A 225 26.10 -10.33 -13.67
C ASP A 225 26.67 -10.90 -15.00
N ALA A 226 27.53 -10.11 -15.66
CA ALA A 226 28.20 -10.50 -16.89
C ALA A 226 29.11 -11.73 -16.77
N THR A 227 29.49 -12.16 -15.55
CA THR A 227 30.27 -13.38 -15.30
C THR A 227 29.42 -14.66 -15.33
N ALA A 228 28.09 -14.52 -15.50
CA ALA A 228 27.10 -15.59 -15.47
C ALA A 228 26.98 -16.35 -14.12
N SER A 229 27.60 -15.84 -13.05
CA SER A 229 27.45 -16.39 -11.71
C SER A 229 26.04 -16.12 -11.19
N ARG A 230 25.24 -17.18 -10.96
CA ARG A 230 23.87 -17.06 -10.45
C ARG A 230 23.88 -16.82 -8.93
N ILE A 231 23.21 -15.75 -8.53
CA ILE A 231 23.05 -15.29 -7.16
C ILE A 231 21.58 -15.42 -6.79
N ARG A 232 21.29 -16.21 -5.76
CA ARG A 232 19.93 -16.34 -5.23
C ARG A 232 19.58 -15.15 -4.35
N VAL A 233 18.39 -14.61 -4.54
CA VAL A 233 17.83 -13.52 -3.75
C VAL A 233 16.40 -13.87 -3.33
N ARG A 234 15.99 -13.47 -2.13
CA ARG A 234 14.61 -13.63 -1.64
C ARG A 234 14.06 -12.35 -1.03
N LEU A 235 12.76 -12.13 -1.15
CA LEU A 235 12.06 -11.07 -0.42
C LEU A 235 11.77 -11.55 1.00
N LEU A 236 12.10 -10.74 2.00
CA LEU A 236 11.90 -11.07 3.40
C LEU A 236 10.44 -10.88 3.86
N PRO A 237 10.00 -11.60 4.90
CA PRO A 237 8.68 -11.42 5.50
C PRO A 237 8.42 -9.98 5.97
N ALA A 238 7.14 -9.69 6.26
CA ALA A 238 6.70 -8.44 6.85
C ALA A 238 7.46 -8.12 8.15
N ASP A 239 7.80 -6.85 8.36
CA ASP A 239 8.75 -6.40 9.38
C ASP A 239 8.22 -5.32 10.32
N GLY A 240 6.94 -4.94 10.19
CA GLY A 240 6.31 -3.94 11.04
C GLY A 240 4.93 -4.36 11.53
N PRO A 241 4.48 -3.86 12.70
CA PRO A 241 3.11 -4.06 13.15
C PRO A 241 2.12 -3.46 12.17
N GLY A 242 0.90 -3.99 12.13
CA GLY A 242 -0.15 -3.50 11.25
C GLY A 242 -1.41 -4.33 11.35
N ASP A 243 -2.11 -4.47 10.22
CA ASP A 243 -3.34 -5.26 10.07
C ASP A 243 -3.22 -6.33 8.95
N GLN A 244 -1.99 -6.80 8.66
CA GLN A 244 -1.61 -7.65 7.52
C GLN A 244 -1.53 -6.95 6.15
N THR A 245 -2.16 -5.79 5.96
CA THR A 245 -2.07 -5.05 4.68
C THR A 245 -1.41 -3.69 4.87
N VAL A 246 -1.89 -2.92 5.84
CA VAL A 246 -1.42 -1.57 6.13
C VAL A 246 -0.48 -1.63 7.32
N PRO A 247 0.80 -1.22 7.15
CA PRO A 247 1.69 -1.09 8.28
C PRO A 247 1.24 0.07 9.16
N LEU A 248 1.38 -0.11 10.48
CA LEU A 248 1.14 0.92 11.49
C LEU A 248 1.77 2.25 11.09
N PHE A 249 2.98 2.20 10.53
CA PHE A 249 3.71 3.39 10.06
C PHE A 249 2.89 4.29 9.12
N SER A 250 2.13 3.68 8.19
CA SER A 250 1.24 4.39 7.27
C SER A 250 -0.03 4.85 7.95
N ALA A 251 -0.68 3.98 8.73
CA ALA A 251 -1.92 4.33 9.41
C ALA A 251 -1.73 5.47 10.44
N ASP A 252 -0.60 5.45 11.15
CA ASP A 252 -0.17 6.46 12.13
C ASP A 252 0.05 7.85 11.55
N HIS A 253 0.25 7.96 10.23
CA HIS A 253 0.41 9.28 9.62
C HIS A 253 -0.87 10.13 9.76
N GLN A 254 -2.03 9.50 9.91
CA GLN A 254 -3.26 10.20 10.31
C GLN A 254 -3.12 10.87 11.68
N LEU A 255 -2.41 10.26 12.64
CA LEU A 255 -2.15 10.92 13.92
C LEU A 255 -1.24 12.13 13.74
N ARG A 256 -0.20 11.98 12.91
CA ARG A 256 0.81 13.03 12.69
C ARG A 256 0.27 14.24 11.92
N SER A 257 -0.84 14.10 11.19
CA SER A 257 -1.45 15.24 10.49
C SER A 257 -2.03 16.30 11.44
N GLY A 258 -2.37 15.92 12.69
CA GLY A 258 -3.01 16.82 13.65
C GLY A 258 -4.44 17.24 13.28
N LYS A 259 -5.03 16.66 12.22
CA LYS A 259 -6.36 17.02 11.71
C LYS A 259 -7.51 16.19 12.31
N LEU A 260 -7.20 15.05 12.91
CA LEU A 260 -8.18 14.09 13.37
C LEU A 260 -8.70 14.49 14.77
N LYS A 261 -10.01 14.48 14.95
CA LYS A 261 -10.68 14.77 16.23
C LYS A 261 -10.62 13.60 17.22
N GLY A 262 -10.45 12.38 16.71
CA GLY A 262 -10.31 11.18 17.52
C GLY A 262 -9.63 10.07 16.74
N LEU A 263 -8.79 9.31 17.42
CA LEU A 263 -7.98 8.27 16.82
C LEU A 263 -7.87 7.05 17.73
N PHE A 264 -8.21 5.89 17.17
CA PHE A 264 -8.27 4.62 17.89
C PHE A 264 -7.23 3.65 17.32
N ARG A 265 -6.08 3.56 18.00
CA ARG A 265 -5.09 2.51 17.75
C ARG A 265 -5.55 1.22 18.38
N GLN A 266 -5.70 0.17 17.60
CA GLN A 266 -6.29 -1.09 18.04
C GLN A 266 -5.45 -2.27 17.58
N THR A 267 -5.71 -3.45 18.15
CA THR A 267 -5.05 -4.72 17.77
C THR A 267 -6.11 -5.79 17.51
N GLY A 268 -5.71 -6.96 17.03
CA GLY A 268 -6.53 -8.17 17.05
C GLY A 268 -7.38 -8.44 15.81
N TYR A 269 -7.46 -7.52 14.84
CA TYR A 269 -8.17 -7.75 13.57
C TYR A 269 -7.26 -7.59 12.35
N GLU A 270 -7.56 -8.37 11.32
CA GLU A 270 -6.95 -8.20 10.00
C GLU A 270 -7.71 -7.14 9.18
N HIS A 271 -7.05 -6.61 8.17
CA HIS A 271 -7.48 -5.48 7.36
C HIS A 271 -8.86 -5.63 6.71
N GLN A 272 -9.09 -6.75 6.02
CA GLN A 272 -10.27 -7.03 5.22
C GLN A 272 -11.52 -7.20 6.09
N ALA A 273 -11.42 -7.91 7.20
CA ALA A 273 -12.52 -8.10 8.14
C ALA A 273 -12.50 -7.12 9.32
N SER A 274 -11.80 -5.97 9.22
CA SER A 274 -11.67 -5.04 10.34
C SER A 274 -13.04 -4.60 10.90
N TYR A 275 -14.03 -4.32 10.04
CA TYR A 275 -15.40 -4.00 10.47
C TYR A 275 -16.23 -5.20 10.99
N GLN A 276 -15.68 -6.41 11.05
CA GLN A 276 -16.27 -7.54 11.79
C GLN A 276 -15.79 -7.58 13.24
N ASP A 277 -14.79 -6.78 13.62
CA ASP A 277 -14.26 -6.70 14.97
C ASP A 277 -15.03 -5.67 15.81
N GLU A 278 -15.38 -6.06 17.03
CA GLU A 278 -16.14 -5.22 17.96
C GLU A 278 -15.43 -3.89 18.26
N ARG A 279 -14.10 -3.86 18.33
CA ARG A 279 -13.36 -2.62 18.62
C ARG A 279 -13.49 -1.60 17.49
N ALA A 280 -13.41 -2.06 16.24
CA ALA A 280 -13.61 -1.22 15.07
C ALA A 280 -15.05 -0.67 15.04
N LEU A 281 -16.05 -1.53 15.32
CA LEU A 281 -17.45 -1.13 15.40
C LEU A 281 -17.71 -0.12 16.53
N CYS A 282 -17.21 -0.35 17.74
CA CYS A 282 -17.36 0.57 18.87
C CYS A 282 -16.72 1.94 18.58
N SER A 283 -15.50 1.96 18.05
CA SER A 283 -14.84 3.23 17.68
C SER A 283 -15.58 3.98 16.59
N THR A 284 -16.18 3.25 15.64
CA THR A 284 -16.99 3.83 14.57
C THR A 284 -18.28 4.41 15.11
N LEU A 285 -19.03 3.66 15.92
CA LEU A 285 -20.27 4.13 16.56
C LEU A 285 -20.01 5.35 17.44
N TYR A 286 -18.95 5.33 18.25
CA TYR A 286 -18.52 6.48 19.03
C TYR A 286 -18.32 7.70 18.11
N SER A 287 -17.55 7.53 17.04
CA SER A 287 -17.24 8.61 16.10
C SER A 287 -18.49 9.16 15.42
N LEU A 288 -19.41 8.28 15.00
CA LEU A 288 -20.70 8.66 14.42
C LEU A 288 -21.52 9.53 15.38
N VAL A 289 -21.61 9.14 16.66
CA VAL A 289 -22.31 9.93 17.69
C VAL A 289 -21.65 11.29 17.87
N ARG A 290 -20.31 11.35 17.95
CA ARG A 290 -19.57 12.62 18.09
C ARG A 290 -19.77 13.55 16.89
N ILE A 291 -19.80 13.02 15.67
CA ILE A 291 -20.05 13.79 14.44
C ILE A 291 -21.51 14.26 14.42
N ALA A 292 -22.47 13.39 14.72
CA ALA A 292 -23.89 13.75 14.73
C ALA A 292 -24.21 14.88 15.73
N GLN A 293 -23.50 14.94 16.86
CA GLN A 293 -23.61 16.00 17.85
C GLN A 293 -23.16 17.39 17.34
N THR A 294 -22.42 17.47 16.23
CA THR A 294 -22.04 18.76 15.63
C THR A 294 -23.04 19.26 14.59
N MET A 295 -24.12 18.50 14.32
CA MET A 295 -25.13 18.91 13.35
C MET A 295 -25.89 20.14 13.83
N GLN A 296 -25.96 21.16 12.98
CA GLN A 296 -26.87 22.29 13.14
C GLN A 296 -27.97 22.12 12.10
N TRP A 297 -29.19 21.88 12.56
CA TRP A 297 -30.35 21.69 11.71
C TRP A 297 -30.89 23.03 11.24
N SER A 298 -31.25 23.15 9.97
CA SER A 298 -32.04 24.30 9.54
C SER A 298 -33.41 24.25 10.24
N SER A 299 -33.79 25.34 10.90
CA SER A 299 -35.17 25.52 11.33
C SER A 299 -36.02 25.70 10.07
N GLN A 300 -36.92 24.75 9.82
CA GLN A 300 -37.90 24.83 8.73
C GLN A 300 -38.73 26.11 8.81
#